data_AF-A0A924JSG8-F1
#
_entry.id   AF-A0A924JSG8-F1
#
_cell.length_a   1.000
_cell.length_b   1.000
_cell.length_c   1.000
_cell.angle_alpha   90.00
_cell.angle_beta   90.00
_cell.angle_gamma   90.00
#
_symmetry.space_group_name_H-M   'P 1'
#
loop_
_entity.id
_entity.type
_entity.pdbx_description
1 polymer ?
#
loop_
_entity_poly.entity_id
_entity_poly.type
_entity_poly.pdbx_seq_one_letter_code
_entity_poly.pdbx_strand_id
1 'polypeptide(L)' 'MRKVMLPFLLLFVMLAHAQQKANYQLAARFSPKKLDRMVFSLNVDPHWLKKTDRFWYTYETSEGKKWYIVDA' A
#
# COMPACT_ATOMS: atom_id res chain seq x y z
N MET A 1 52.69 6.82 -2.92
CA MET A 1 51.57 5.84 -2.95
C MET A 1 50.84 5.71 -1.60
N ARG A 2 51.53 5.59 -0.45
CA ARG A 2 50.90 5.44 0.88
C ARG A 2 49.93 6.56 1.33
N LYS A 3 50.13 7.80 0.87
CA LYS A 3 49.31 8.97 1.27
C LYS A 3 47.96 9.06 0.55
N VAL A 4 47.79 8.37 -0.59
CA VAL A 4 46.55 8.39 -1.40
C VAL A 4 45.56 7.31 -0.94
N MET A 5 46.04 6.29 -0.22
CA MET A 5 45.19 5.21 0.30
C MET A 5 44.36 5.62 1.51
N LEU A 6 44.83 6.58 2.33
CA LEU A 6 44.12 7.06 3.51
C LEU A 6 42.76 7.72 3.19
N PRO A 7 42.66 8.67 2.23
CA PRO A 7 41.37 9.26 1.88
C PRO A 7 40.44 8.26 1.21
N PHE A 8 40.97 7.28 0.47
CA PHE A 8 40.17 6.23 -0.16
C PHE A 8 39.57 5.27 0.89
N LEU A 9 40.34 4.97 1.94
CA LEU A 9 39.87 4.18 3.08
C LEU A 9 38.81 4.94 3.89
N LEU A 10 38.99 6.24 4.10
CA LEU A 10 38.00 7.10 4.77
C LEU A 10 36.69 7.18 3.97
N LEU A 11 36.78 7.32 2.64
CA LEU A 11 35.62 7.34 1.76
C LEU A 11 34.87 5.99 1.81
N PHE A 12 35.60 4.88 1.83
CA PHE A 12 35.02 3.54 1.96
C PHE A 12 34.26 3.36 3.29
N VAL A 13 34.81 3.85 4.40
CA VAL A 13 34.15 3.80 5.71
C VAL A 13 32.88 4.65 5.72
N MET A 14 32.88 5.84 5.11
CA MET A 14 31.67 6.67 5.02
C MET A 14 30.57 6.00 4.19
N LEU A 15 30.92 5.38 3.06
CA LEU A 15 29.97 4.65 2.22
C LEU A 15 29.36 3.44 2.94
N ALA A 16 30.14 2.75 3.79
CA ALA A 16 29.63 1.64 4.60
C ALA A 16 28.61 2.08 5.67
N HIS A 17 28.71 3.31 6.18
CA HIS A 17 27.78 3.86 7.18
C HIS A 17 26.56 4.55 6.56
N ALA A 18 26.55 4.77 5.24
CA ALA A 18 25.44 5.39 4.51
C ALA A 18 24.25 4.42 4.28
N GLN A 19 24.28 3.22 4.87
CA GLN A 19 23.24 2.22 4.65
C GLN A 19 21.95 2.60 5.39
N GLN A 20 20.86 2.75 4.64
CA GLN A 20 19.55 3.04 5.18
C GLN A 20 19.08 1.90 6.10
N LYS A 21 18.75 2.22 7.35
CA LYS A 21 18.17 1.25 8.29
C LYS A 21 16.77 0.87 7.82
N ALA A 22 16.55 -0.42 7.55
CA ALA A 22 15.24 -0.93 7.20
C ALA A 22 14.24 -0.71 8.35
N ASN A 23 13.07 -0.13 8.05
CA ASN A 23 11.99 0.08 9.01
C ASN A 23 11.05 -1.15 9.04
N TYR A 24 11.45 -2.17 9.78
CA TYR A 24 10.69 -3.41 9.93
C TYR A 24 9.34 -3.20 10.63
N GLN A 25 9.22 -2.21 11.52
CA GLN A 25 7.96 -1.89 12.20
C GLN A 25 6.90 -1.41 11.22
N LEU A 26 7.29 -0.57 10.25
CA LEU A 26 6.39 -0.10 9.19
C LEU A 26 6.01 -1.26 8.26
N ALA A 27 6.97 -2.07 7.82
CA ALA A 27 6.70 -3.24 6.98
C ALA A 27 5.72 -4.24 7.64
N ALA A 28 5.82 -4.44 8.95
CA ALA A 28 4.91 -5.28 9.71
C ALA A 28 3.47 -4.75 9.79
N ARG A 29 3.20 -3.48 9.43
CA ARG A 29 1.83 -2.95 9.28
C ARG A 29 1.18 -3.39 7.97
N PHE A 30 1.96 -3.58 6.92
CA PHE A 30 1.53 -4.02 5.59
C PHE A 30 1.75 -5.51 5.35
N SER A 31 1.80 -6.31 6.43
CA SER A 31 1.88 -7.75 6.27
C SER A 31 0.63 -8.28 5.54
N PRO A 32 0.73 -9.37 4.76
CA PRO A 32 -0.39 -9.91 3.99
C PRO A 32 -1.65 -10.13 4.85
N LYS A 33 -1.48 -10.64 6.08
CA LYS A 33 -2.58 -10.89 7.03
C LYS A 33 -3.29 -9.61 7.53
N LYS A 34 -2.60 -8.46 7.51
CA LYS A 34 -3.18 -7.16 7.86
C LYS A 34 -3.78 -6.48 6.64
N LEU A 35 -3.15 -6.60 5.48
CA LEU A 35 -3.68 -6.10 4.21
C LEU A 35 -5.01 -6.77 3.85
N ASP A 36 -5.13 -8.09 4.05
CA ASP A 36 -6.38 -8.84 3.83
C ASP A 36 -7.58 -8.30 4.63
N ARG A 37 -7.33 -7.67 5.78
CA ARG A 37 -8.37 -7.01 6.59
C ARG A 37 -8.60 -5.54 6.25
N MET A 38 -7.67 -4.90 5.57
CA MET A 38 -7.75 -3.48 5.18
C MET A 38 -8.28 -3.28 3.76
N VAL A 39 -7.94 -4.21 2.86
CA VAL A 39 -8.42 -4.24 1.49
C VAL A 39 -9.74 -4.98 1.50
N PHE A 40 -10.82 -4.25 1.78
CA PHE A 40 -12.16 -4.77 1.54
C PHE A 40 -12.26 -5.22 0.08
N SER A 41 -13.04 -6.27 -0.16
CA SER A 41 -13.30 -6.78 -1.50
C SER A 41 -13.76 -5.63 -2.41
N LEU A 42 -13.00 -5.34 -3.47
CA LEU A 42 -13.40 -4.40 -4.52
C LEU A 42 -14.46 -5.00 -5.46
N ASN A 43 -14.95 -6.22 -5.17
CA ASN A 43 -16.04 -6.81 -5.94
C ASN A 43 -17.32 -6.02 -5.70
N VAL A 44 -17.90 -5.55 -6.80
CA VAL A 44 -19.21 -4.91 -6.84
C VAL A 44 -20.24 -5.97 -7.17
N ASP A 45 -21.32 -6.05 -6.38
CA ASP A 45 -22.49 -6.88 -6.68
C ASP A 45 -23.63 -5.99 -7.21
N PRO A 46 -23.72 -5.79 -8.55
CA PRO A 46 -24.66 -4.85 -9.15
C PRO A 46 -26.08 -5.41 -9.15
N HIS A 47 -26.99 -4.67 -8.52
CA HIS A 47 -28.41 -4.96 -8.51
C HIS A 47 -29.13 -4.06 -9.53
N TRP A 48 -29.56 -4.66 -10.64
CA TRP A 48 -30.18 -3.95 -11.77
C TRP A 48 -31.63 -3.54 -11.49
N LEU A 49 -31.99 -2.33 -11.92
CA LEU A 49 -33.37 -1.87 -11.90
C LEU A 49 -34.13 -2.43 -13.12
N LYS A 50 -35.28 -3.07 -12.86
CA LYS A 50 -36.13 -3.63 -13.93
C LYS A 50 -36.58 -2.49 -14.86
N LYS A 51 -36.04 -2.45 -16.09
CA LYS A 51 -36.33 -1.51 -17.21
C LYS A 51 -35.40 -0.29 -17.39
N THR A 52 -34.28 -0.20 -16.69
CA THR A 52 -33.27 0.86 -16.96
C THR A 52 -31.87 0.27 -16.92
N ASP A 53 -30.90 0.88 -17.62
CA ASP A 53 -29.47 0.52 -17.55
C ASP A 53 -28.79 1.03 -16.27
N ARG A 54 -29.56 1.08 -15.19
CA ARG A 54 -29.11 1.57 -13.88
C ARG A 54 -29.02 0.40 -12.94
N PHE A 55 -27.97 0.41 -12.13
CA PHE A 55 -27.80 -0.56 -11.06
C PHE A 55 -27.40 0.15 -9.78
N TRP A 56 -27.72 -0.46 -8.65
CA TRP A 56 -27.21 -0.04 -7.36
C TRP A 56 -26.27 -1.10 -6.80
N TYR A 57 -25.32 -0.68 -5.98
CA TYR A 57 -24.45 -1.59 -5.26
C TYR A 57 -24.19 -1.06 -3.85
N THR A 58 -23.79 -1.96 -2.95
CA THR A 58 -23.42 -1.61 -1.58
C THR A 58 -21.92 -1.67 -1.41
N TYR A 59 -21.37 -0.67 -0.76
CA TYR A 59 -19.96 -0.66 -0.39
C TYR A 59 -19.84 -0.46 1.12
N GLU A 60 -19.16 -1.39 1.78
CA GLU A 60 -18.92 -1.34 3.20
C GLU A 60 -17.53 -0.75 3.46
N THR A 61 -17.50 0.29 4.30
CA THR A 61 -16.26 0.93 4.75
C THR A 61 -16.17 0.85 6.26
N SER A 62 -15.01 1.20 6.83
CA SER A 62 -14.86 1.35 8.28
C SER A 62 -15.85 2.36 8.91
N GLU A 63 -16.46 3.23 8.12
CA GLU A 63 -17.47 4.21 8.56
C GLU A 63 -18.90 3.66 8.51
N GLY A 64 -19.11 2.48 7.91
CA GLY A 64 -20.41 1.85 7.72
C GLY A 64 -20.73 1.49 6.26
N LYS A 65 -21.95 1.02 6.04
CA LYS A 65 -22.49 0.60 4.75
C LYS A 65 -23.04 1.80 3.98
N LYS A 66 -22.56 2.00 2.75
CA LYS A 66 -23.03 3.04 1.83
C LYS A 66 -23.70 2.38 0.61
N TRP A 67 -24.74 3.02 0.07
CA TRP A 67 -25.44 2.58 -1.13
C TRP A 67 -25.15 3.56 -2.26
N TYR A 68 -24.77 3.04 -3.41
CA TYR A 68 -24.46 3.83 -4.60
C TYR A 68 -25.38 3.41 -5.74
N ILE A 69 -25.86 4.37 -6.53
CA ILE A 69 -26.59 4.14 -7.77
C ILE A 69 -25.73 4.66 -8.93
N VAL A 70 -25.64 3.88 -10.00
CA VAL A 70 -24.85 4.19 -11.19
C VAL A 70 -25.73 4.03 -12.41
N ASP A 71 -25.64 5.01 -13.31
CA ASP A 71 -26.17 4.94 -14.66
C ASP A 71 -25.05 4.38 -15.56
N ALA A 72 -25.30 3.24 -16.23
CA ALA A 72 -24.31 2.57 -17.09
C ALA A 72 -24.22 3.19 -18.49
#